data_AF-U9T1A2-F1
#
_entry.id   AF-U9T1A2-F1
#
_cell.length_a   1.000
_cell.length_b   1.000
_cell.length_c   1.000
_cell.angle_alpha   90.00
_cell.angle_beta   90.00
_cell.angle_gamma   90.00
#
_symmetry.space_group_name_H-M   'P 1'
#
loop_
_entity.id
_entity.type
_entity.pdbx_description
1 polymer ?
#
loop_
_entity_poly.entity_id
_entity_poly.type
_entity_poly.pdbx_seq_one_letter_code
_entity_poly.pdbx_strand_id
1 'polypeptide(L)'
;MINICNGIRPEINEQEAPKCYIDLMKRCWDSNPDNRPSAIEIEELIKLFISNENEEIKNQFEKADEYRIANLLSIENDQSTTHPHAYNISRCLNDIPNYDNISVEVFDFTE
;
A
#
# COMPACT_ATOMS: atom_id res chain seq x y z
N MET A 1 -6.38 -8.20 13.08
CA MET A 1 -7.39 -7.13 12.89
C MET A 1 -7.31 -6.03 13.96
N ILE A 2 -7.24 -6.34 15.27
CA ILE A 2 -7.27 -5.35 16.38
C ILE A 2 -6.21 -4.23 16.26
N ASN A 3 -5.00 -4.54 15.80
CA ASN A 3 -3.90 -3.57 15.73
C ASN A 3 -4.23 -2.32 14.88
N ILE A 4 -4.95 -2.47 13.77
CA ILE A 4 -5.30 -1.36 12.88
C ILE A 4 -6.33 -0.43 13.55
N CYS A 5 -7.30 -1.01 14.25
CA CYS A 5 -8.29 -0.27 15.06
C CYS A 5 -7.63 0.49 16.21
N ASN A 6 -6.50 0.00 16.71
CA ASN A 6 -5.67 0.67 17.71
C ASN A 6 -4.74 1.74 17.10
N GLY A 7 -4.92 2.10 15.82
CA GLY A 7 -4.13 3.13 15.16
C GLY A 7 -2.75 2.68 14.69
N ILE A 8 -2.39 1.40 14.83
CA ILE A 8 -1.12 0.90 14.30
C ILE A 8 -1.17 0.97 12.77
N ARG A 9 -0.11 1.53 12.17
CA ARG A 9 0.09 1.63 10.73
C ARG A 9 1.43 1.01 10.35
N PRO A 10 1.58 0.52 9.10
CA PRO A 10 2.87 0.08 8.61
C PRO A 10 3.93 1.17 8.75
N GLU A 11 5.13 0.78 9.13
CA GLU A 11 6.29 1.66 9.05
C GLU A 11 6.60 1.92 7.57
N ILE A 12 6.84 3.19 7.22
CA ILE A 12 7.15 3.59 5.86
C ILE A 12 8.62 3.96 5.81
N ASN A 13 9.35 3.34 4.88
CA ASN A 13 10.67 3.82 4.53
C ASN A 13 10.55 5.12 3.72
N GLU A 14 10.91 6.25 4.35
CA GLU A 14 10.79 7.58 3.73
C GLU A 14 11.65 7.77 2.49
N GLN A 15 12.64 6.91 2.27
CA GLN A 15 13.51 6.96 1.09
C GLN A 15 12.95 6.15 -0.08
N GLU A 16 12.08 5.18 0.20
CA GLU A 16 11.56 4.23 -0.80
C GLU A 16 10.38 4.79 -1.59
N ALA A 17 9.63 5.73 -1.01
CA ALA A 17 8.48 6.35 -1.63
C ALA A 17 8.62 7.88 -1.69
N PRO A 18 8.07 8.53 -2.74
CA PRO A 18 8.07 9.98 -2.83
C PRO A 18 7.33 10.58 -1.64
N LYS A 19 7.87 11.65 -1.04
CA LYS A 19 7.30 12.28 0.15
C LYS A 19 5.83 12.71 -0.04
N CYS A 20 5.50 13.29 -1.20
CA CYS A 20 4.14 13.69 -1.54
C CYS A 20 3.15 12.51 -1.53
N TYR A 21 3.61 11.32 -1.95
CA TYR A 21 2.82 10.10 -1.90
C TYR A 21 2.68 9.55 -0.48
N ILE A 22 3.74 9.61 0.32
CA ILE A 22 3.72 9.25 1.74
C ILE A 22 2.70 10.12 2.50
N ASP A 23 2.71 11.43 2.25
CA ASP A 23 1.78 12.36 2.88
C ASP A 23 0.33 12.08 2.46
N LEU A 24 0.09 11.73 1.19
CA LEU A 24 -1.22 11.29 0.72
C LEU A 24 -1.66 9.99 1.41
N MET A 25 -0.81 8.96 1.46
CA MET A 25 -1.11 7.71 2.17
C MET A 25 -1.45 7.97 3.64
N LYS A 26 -0.69 8.86 4.30
CA LYS A 26 -0.92 9.31 5.68
C LYS A 26 -2.32 9.90 5.89
N ARG A 27 -2.79 10.71 4.95
CA ARG A 27 -4.17 11.25 4.99
C ARG A 27 -5.22 10.18 4.72
N CYS A 28 -5.00 9.27 3.76
CA CYS A 28 -5.97 8.24 3.39
C CYS A 28 -6.37 7.29 4.54
N TRP A 29 -5.44 7.01 5.45
CA TRP A 29 -5.68 6.12 6.59
C TRP A 29 -5.68 6.83 7.95
N ASP A 30 -5.95 8.14 7.96
CA ASP A 30 -6.09 8.93 9.18
C ASP A 30 -7.15 8.31 10.11
N SER A 31 -6.90 8.38 11.42
CA SER A 31 -7.81 7.85 12.43
C SER A 31 -9.10 8.67 12.50
N ASN A 32 -9.03 9.97 12.22
CA ASN A 32 -10.20 10.81 12.03
C ASN A 32 -10.70 10.69 10.57
N PRO A 33 -11.92 10.18 10.32
CA PRO A 33 -12.49 10.11 8.98
C PRO A 33 -12.56 11.45 8.26
N ASP A 34 -12.78 12.56 8.99
CA ASP A 34 -12.91 13.90 8.40
C ASP A 34 -11.59 14.42 7.78
N ASN A 35 -10.45 13.86 8.18
CA ASN A 35 -9.15 14.20 7.62
C ASN A 35 -8.83 13.43 6.33
N ARG A 36 -9.63 12.40 6.01
CA ARG A 36 -9.39 11.55 4.84
C ARG A 36 -9.80 12.30 3.58
N PRO A 37 -8.97 12.28 2.53
CA PRO A 37 -9.30 12.93 1.28
C PRO A 37 -10.45 12.18 0.60
N SER A 38 -11.31 12.95 -0.06
CA SER A 38 -12.29 12.42 -1.00
C SER A 38 -11.62 11.82 -2.23
N ALA A 39 -12.34 10.97 -2.97
CA ALA A 39 -11.84 10.41 -4.22
C ALA A 39 -11.48 11.50 -5.26
N ILE A 40 -12.19 12.63 -5.24
CA ILE A 40 -11.93 13.78 -6.13
C ILE A 40 -10.59 14.43 -5.78
N GLU A 41 -10.34 14.71 -4.50
CA GLU A 41 -9.05 15.26 -4.06
C GLU A 41 -7.88 14.31 -4.39
N ILE A 42 -8.08 13.00 -4.23
CA ILE A 42 -7.08 11.99 -4.60
C ILE A 42 -6.80 12.06 -6.10
N GLU A 43 -7.84 12.14 -6.94
CA GLU A 43 -7.70 12.23 -8.40
C GLU A 43 -6.90 13.48 -8.81
N GLU A 44 -7.21 14.63 -8.21
CA GLU A 44 -6.50 15.89 -8.45
C GLU A 44 -5.02 15.81 -8.04
N LEU A 45 -4.72 15.22 -6.89
CA LEU A 45 -3.34 15.01 -6.44
C LEU A 45 -2.58 14.06 -7.36
N ILE A 46 -3.21 12.98 -7.82
CA ILE A 46 -2.57 12.04 -8.76
C ILE A 46 -2.30 12.73 -10.11
N LYS A 47 -3.24 13.55 -10.61
CA LYS A 47 -3.00 14.35 -11.83
C LYS A 47 -1.81 15.29 -11.66
N LEU A 48 -1.68 15.93 -10.49
CA LEU A 48 -0.53 16.78 -10.16
C LEU A 48 0.78 15.98 -10.06
N PHE A 49 0.75 14.73 -9.57
CA PHE A 49 1.95 13.89 -9.50
C PHE A 49 2.45 13.49 -10.88
N ILE A 50 1.54 13.28 -11.82
CA ILE A 50 1.85 12.88 -13.19
C ILE A 50 2.18 14.11 -14.07
N SER A 51 1.69 15.29 -13.69
CA SER A 51 2.04 16.51 -14.41
C SER A 51 3.50 16.86 -14.17
N ASN A 52 4.29 16.96 -15.24
CA ASN A 52 5.70 17.38 -15.19
C ASN A 52 5.85 18.90 -14.93
N GLU A 53 4.82 19.54 -14.39
CA GLU A 53 4.75 20.98 -14.17
C GLU A 53 5.39 21.38 -12.84
N ASN A 54 5.46 20.45 -11.88
CA ASN A 54 6.02 20.70 -10.56
C ASN A 54 7.36 19.98 -10.37
N GLU A 55 8.45 20.75 -10.46
CA GLU A 55 9.82 20.23 -10.33
C GLU A 55 10.11 19.64 -8.94
N GLU A 56 9.53 20.20 -7.87
CA GLU A 56 9.67 19.69 -6.51
C GLU A 56 9.09 18.27 -6.41
N ILE A 57 7.88 18.07 -6.92
CA ILE A 57 7.21 16.76 -6.93
C ILE A 57 8.01 15.79 -7.79
N LYS A 58 8.41 16.19 -9.00
CA LYS A 58 9.24 15.36 -9.89
C LYS A 58 10.51 14.87 -9.21
N ASN A 59 11.22 15.77 -8.52
CA ASN A 59 12.45 15.45 -7.80
C ASN A 59 12.21 14.44 -6.66
N GLN A 60 11.07 14.50 -5.97
CA GLN A 60 10.73 13.50 -4.95
C GLN A 60 10.54 12.10 -5.55
N PHE A 61 9.94 11.99 -6.73
CA PHE A 61 9.81 10.71 -7.44
C PHE A 61 11.17 10.20 -7.92
N GLU A 62 11.99 11.05 -8.53
CA GLU A 62 13.33 10.68 -9.00
C GLU A 62 14.22 10.17 -7.84
N LYS A 63 14.23 10.85 -6.69
CA LYS A 63 14.98 10.40 -5.50
C LYS A 63 14.52 9.04 -4.98
N ALA A 64 13.21 8.80 -4.95
CA ALA A 64 12.67 7.51 -4.53
C ALA A 64 13.05 6.40 -5.53
N ASP A 65 13.03 6.70 -6.83
CA ASP A 65 13.45 5.77 -7.88
C ASP A 65 14.94 5.42 -7.77
N GLU A 66 15.81 6.43 -7.60
CA GLU A 66 17.25 6.25 -7.38
C GLU A 66 17.53 5.35 -6.18
N TYR A 67 16.83 5.59 -5.06
CA TYR A 67 16.96 4.76 -3.86
C TYR A 67 16.52 3.32 -4.11
N ARG A 68 15.38 3.10 -4.78
CA ARG A 68 14.89 1.76 -5.11
C ARG A 68 15.85 1.02 -6.04
N ILE A 69 16.41 1.69 -7.04
CA ILE A 69 17.40 1.11 -7.96
C ILE A 69 18.67 0.73 -7.21
N ALA A 70 19.19 1.62 -6.35
CA ALA A 70 20.39 1.34 -5.55
C ALA A 70 20.19 0.15 -4.59
N ASN A 71 19.01 0.03 -3.99
CA ASN A 71 18.69 -1.10 -3.10
C ASN A 71 18.38 -2.41 -3.84
N LEU A 72 17.82 -2.36 -5.05
CA LEU A 72 17.65 -3.56 -5.86
C LEU A 72 19.01 -4.18 -6.22
N LEU A 73 19.98 -3.33 -6.60
CA LEU A 73 21.35 -3.75 -6.90
C LEU A 73 22.07 -4.34 -5.68
N SER A 74 21.68 -3.98 -4.46
CA SER A 74 22.25 -4.60 -3.25
C SER A 74 21.60 -5.94 -2.91
N ILE A 75 20.35 -6.19 -3.32
CA ILE A 75 19.60 -7.43 -3.08
C ILE A 75 19.92 -8.53 -4.09
N GLU A 76 20.26 -8.22 -5.35
CA GLU A 76 20.63 -9.25 -6.34
C GLU A 76 21.83 -10.13 -5.94
N ASN A 77 22.58 -9.74 -4.90
CA ASN A 77 23.66 -10.54 -4.34
C ASN A 77 23.18 -11.61 -3.33
N ASP A 78 21.91 -11.54 -2.88
CA ASP A 78 21.29 -12.50 -1.97
C ASP A 78 20.17 -13.25 -2.72
N GLN A 79 20.44 -14.51 -3.06
CA GLN A 79 19.54 -15.38 -3.82
C GLN A 79 18.13 -15.41 -3.20
N SER A 80 17.12 -15.06 -4.01
CA SER A 80 15.70 -15.10 -3.64
C SER A 80 15.28 -16.54 -3.28
N THR A 81 15.24 -16.84 -1.99
CA THR A 81 14.67 -18.10 -1.49
C THR A 81 13.17 -17.90 -1.31
N THR A 82 12.38 -18.45 -2.23
CA THR A 82 10.94 -18.63 -2.00
C THR A 82 10.75 -19.45 -0.72
N HIS A 83 9.95 -18.95 0.23
CA HIS A 83 9.65 -19.68 1.45
C HIS A 83 9.00 -21.05 1.08
N PRO A 84 9.38 -22.18 1.71
CA PRO A 84 8.92 -23.51 1.30
C PRO A 84 7.40 -23.71 1.29
N HIS A 85 6.67 -22.84 1.99
CA HIS A 85 5.21 -22.86 2.10
C HIS A 85 4.49 -21.80 1.25
N ALA A 86 5.21 -21.04 0.41
CA ALA A 86 4.58 -20.08 -0.49
C ALA A 86 3.95 -20.82 -1.68
N TYR A 87 2.68 -20.54 -1.95
CA TYR A 87 1.96 -21.06 -3.10
C TYR A 87 1.51 -19.86 -3.96
N ASN A 88 2.15 -19.69 -5.12
CA ASN A 88 1.96 -18.53 -6.00
C ASN A 88 1.04 -18.81 -7.19
N ILE A 89 0.35 -19.94 -7.18
CA ILE A 89 -0.63 -20.29 -8.20
C ILE A 89 -2.02 -20.24 -7.56
N SER A 90 -3.08 -20.07 -8.37
CA SER A 90 -4.43 -20.09 -7.83
C SER A 90 -4.77 -21.48 -7.29
N ARG A 91 -5.56 -21.53 -6.22
CA ARG A 91 -6.14 -22.77 -5.70
C ARG A 91 -7.65 -22.59 -5.61
N CYS A 92 -8.41 -23.57 -6.08
CA CYS A 92 -9.86 -23.54 -5.95
C CYS A 92 -10.25 -23.54 -4.46
N LEU A 93 -11.23 -22.71 -4.09
CA LEU A 93 -11.66 -22.50 -2.70
C LEU A 93 -12.24 -23.76 -2.02
N ASN A 94 -12.51 -24.81 -2.79
CA ASN A 94 -13.19 -26.01 -2.32
C ASN A 94 -12.31 -26.96 -1.50
N ASP A 95 -11.00 -26.70 -1.42
CA ASP A 95 -10.06 -27.47 -0.59
C ASP A 95 -9.92 -26.92 0.83
N ILE A 96 -10.81 -26.03 1.28
CA ILE A 96 -10.87 -25.66 2.70
C ILE A 96 -11.53 -26.84 3.43
N PRO A 97 -10.81 -27.60 4.29
CA PRO A 97 -11.44 -28.62 5.11
C PRO A 97 -12.50 -27.91 5.96
N ASN A 98 -13.75 -28.36 5.81
CA ASN A 98 -14.95 -27.77 6.37
C ASN A 98 -14.77 -27.47 7.87
N TYR A 99 -14.46 -26.21 8.19
CA TYR A 99 -14.49 -25.71 9.56
C TYR A 99 -15.90 -25.14 9.74
N ASP A 100 -16.84 -26.03 10.03
CA ASP A 100 -18.18 -25.64 10.44
C ASP A 100 -18.05 -24.62 11.60
N ASN A 101 -18.66 -23.43 11.41
CA ASN A 101 -18.77 -22.28 12.31
C ASN A 101 -17.87 -21.05 12.05
N ILE A 102 -18.07 -20.40 10.91
CA ILE A 102 -17.98 -18.92 10.86
C ILE A 102 -19.31 -18.40 10.32
N SER A 103 -20.09 -17.75 11.18
CA SER A 103 -21.25 -16.95 10.80
C SER A 103 -20.76 -15.81 9.88
N VAL A 104 -20.94 -15.99 8.57
CA VAL A 104 -20.71 -14.93 7.60
C VAL A 104 -21.89 -13.97 7.71
N GLU A 105 -21.74 -12.91 8.49
CA GLU A 105 -22.59 -11.74 8.35
C GLU A 105 -22.22 -11.08 7.00
N VAL A 106 -23.09 -11.26 6.02
CA VAL A 106 -23.05 -10.55 4.75
C VAL A 106 -23.43 -9.11 5.04
N PHE A 107 -22.46 -8.20 5.07
CA PHE A 107 -22.73 -6.77 5.06
C PHE A 107 -23.07 -6.34 3.64
N ASP A 108 -24.35 -6.06 3.42
CA ASP A 108 -24.88 -5.48 2.19
C ASP A 108 -24.55 -3.98 2.18
N PHE A 109 -23.72 -3.53 1.23
CA PHE A 109 -23.42 -2.11 1.03
C PHE A 109 -24.34 -1.57 -0.06
N THR A 110 -25.57 -1.27 0.33
CA THR A 110 -26.41 -0.32 -0.40
C THR A 110 -26.94 0.72 0.58
N GLU A 111 -26.33 1.89 0.57
CA GLU A 111 -26.98 3.20 0.72
C GLU A 111 -26.13 4.25 0.00
#